data_AF-Q9AG88-F1
#
_entry.id   AF-Q9AG88-F1
#
_cell.length_a   1.000
_cell.length_b   1.000
_cell.length_c   1.000
_cell.angle_alpha   90.00
_cell.angle_beta   90.00
_cell.angle_gamma   90.00
#
_symmetry.space_group_name_H-M   'P 1'
#
loop_
_entity.id
_entity.type
_entity.pdbx_description
1 polymer ?
#
loop_
_entity_poly.entity_id
_entity_poly.type
_entity_poly.pdbx_seq_one_letter_code
_entity_poly.pdbx_strand_id
1 'polypeptide(L)'
;RIPMTEEESKVVLVPVPWEVTTSYGEGASRGPQIIRQASEQIDLFDIEVGKAYEVGYHMRDFPQDLCNMNDKFKAVAQELIGMRTNLSQDEAKMNKLAAQVNEACEEMTQWVYDQCSDVLKKGKLLGLVGGDHSTPLGAIRAVSDKFKGEFGVLHIDAHADLRTAYQGFKQSHASIMYNVMTDAKKPQKLV
;
A
#
# COMPACT_ATOMS: atom_id res chain seq x y z
N ARG A 1 -6.40 -2.78 -27.71
CA ARG A 1 -6.79 -1.45 -27.19
C ARG A 1 -6.37 -1.41 -25.73
N ILE A 2 -5.74 -0.33 -25.28
CA ILE A 2 -5.39 -0.13 -23.86
C ILE A 2 -6.35 0.96 -23.33
N PRO A 3 -6.87 0.83 -22.10
CA PRO A 3 -6.80 -0.36 -21.23
C PRO A 3 -7.67 -1.52 -21.74
N MET A 4 -7.27 -2.75 -21.43
CA MET A 4 -8.09 -3.94 -21.60
C MET A 4 -9.02 -4.11 -20.39
N THR A 5 -10.05 -4.96 -20.50
CA THR A 5 -10.87 -5.31 -19.32
C THR A 5 -10.04 -6.10 -18.31
N GLU A 6 -10.50 -6.19 -17.05
CA GLU A 6 -9.83 -7.03 -16.04
C GLU A 6 -9.77 -8.50 -16.48
N GLU A 7 -10.80 -8.97 -17.18
CA GLU A 7 -10.91 -10.35 -17.68
C GLU A 7 -9.89 -10.65 -18.78
N GLU A 8 -9.68 -9.71 -19.71
CA GLU A 8 -8.73 -9.83 -20.81
C GLU A 8 -7.27 -9.61 -20.37
N SER A 9 -7.06 -8.89 -19.27
CA SER A 9 -5.72 -8.51 -18.81
C SER A 9 -5.02 -9.62 -18.04
N LYS A 10 -3.72 -9.83 -18.28
CA LYS A 10 -2.89 -10.74 -17.46
C LYS A 10 -2.49 -10.10 -16.12
N VAL A 11 -2.27 -8.79 -16.12
CA VAL A 11 -1.86 -8.01 -14.93
C VAL A 11 -3.05 -7.19 -14.43
N VAL A 12 -3.33 -7.26 -13.13
CA VAL A 12 -4.32 -6.42 -12.47
C VAL A 12 -3.64 -5.57 -11.41
N LEU A 13 -3.79 -4.26 -11.53
CA LEU A 13 -3.26 -3.26 -10.61
C LEU A 13 -4.35 -2.81 -9.63
N VAL A 14 -4.06 -2.91 -8.33
CA VAL A 14 -4.91 -2.39 -7.25
C VAL A 14 -4.39 -1.02 -6.83
N PRO A 15 -5.12 0.08 -7.08
CA PRO A 15 -4.72 1.41 -6.62
C PRO A 15 -5.05 1.60 -5.14
N VAL A 16 -4.10 2.12 -4.36
CA VAL A 16 -4.25 2.36 -2.91
C VAL A 16 -3.85 3.81 -2.59
N PRO A 17 -4.77 4.78 -2.75
CA PRO A 17 -4.50 6.20 -2.52
C PRO A 17 -4.43 6.54 -1.02
N TRP A 18 -3.35 6.12 -0.36
CA TRP A 18 -3.19 6.20 1.09
C TRP A 18 -1.83 6.74 1.50
N GLU A 19 -1.80 7.70 2.43
CA GLU A 19 -0.57 8.30 2.98
C GLU A 19 -0.69 8.78 4.42
N VAL A 20 -1.67 8.23 5.16
CA VAL A 20 -2.02 8.67 6.53
C VAL A 20 -0.80 8.72 7.43
N THR A 21 0.12 7.77 7.28
CA THR A 21 1.25 7.62 8.21
C THR A 21 2.48 8.42 7.82
N THR A 22 2.52 9.10 6.66
CA THR A 22 3.70 9.88 6.25
C THR A 22 3.94 11.05 7.20
N SER A 23 5.22 11.29 7.51
CA SER A 23 5.64 12.23 8.56
C SER A 23 6.35 13.49 8.07
N TYR A 24 6.91 13.49 6.86
CA TYR A 24 7.68 14.61 6.33
C TYR A 24 6.95 15.32 5.17
N GLY A 25 6.58 14.58 4.13
CA GLY A 25 5.92 15.10 2.94
C GLY A 25 4.53 14.50 2.71
N GLU A 26 3.79 15.12 1.80
CA GLU A 26 2.45 14.72 1.36
C GLU A 26 2.37 14.56 -0.17
N GLY A 27 1.30 13.93 -0.63
CA GLY A 27 1.01 13.69 -2.04
C GLY A 27 1.27 12.27 -2.52
N ALA A 28 1.76 11.36 -1.67
CA ALA A 28 1.93 9.96 -2.05
C ALA A 28 0.59 9.31 -2.41
N SER A 29 -0.50 9.69 -1.73
CA SER A 29 -1.87 9.25 -2.05
C SER A 29 -2.32 9.55 -3.48
N ARG A 30 -1.72 10.55 -4.14
CA ARG A 30 -1.99 10.92 -5.55
C ARG A 30 -1.23 10.05 -6.55
N GLY A 31 -0.21 9.32 -6.10
CA GLY A 31 0.64 8.46 -6.93
C GLY A 31 -0.14 7.53 -7.86
N PRO A 32 -1.14 6.78 -7.38
CA PRO A 32 -1.90 5.87 -8.24
C PRO A 32 -2.61 6.58 -9.39
N GLN A 33 -3.19 7.77 -9.13
CA GLN A 33 -3.89 8.56 -10.15
C GLN A 33 -2.92 9.08 -11.21
N ILE A 34 -1.78 9.62 -10.78
CA ILE A 34 -0.75 10.15 -11.67
C ILE A 34 -0.16 9.03 -12.54
N ILE A 35 0.12 7.85 -11.95
CA ILE A 35 0.62 6.69 -12.70
C ILE A 35 -0.38 6.26 -13.77
N ARG A 36 -1.69 6.20 -13.45
CA ARG A 36 -2.72 5.86 -14.44
C ARG A 36 -2.73 6.85 -15.60
N GLN A 37 -2.73 8.16 -15.30
CA GLN A 37 -2.73 9.21 -16.33
C GLN A 37 -1.48 9.18 -17.21
N ALA A 38 -0.30 9.00 -16.60
CA ALA A 38 0.96 8.95 -17.33
C ALA A 38 1.10 7.69 -18.19
N SER A 39 0.55 6.56 -17.75
CA SER A 39 0.63 5.28 -18.46
C SER A 39 -0.03 5.32 -19.85
N GLU A 40 -1.00 6.22 -20.06
CA GLU A 40 -1.64 6.42 -21.37
C GLU A 40 -0.74 7.12 -22.40
N GLN A 41 0.40 7.68 -21.97
CA GLN A 41 1.31 8.46 -22.81
C GLN A 41 2.58 7.70 -23.22
N ILE A 42 2.74 6.44 -22.80
CA ILE A 42 3.95 5.66 -23.04
C ILE A 42 3.89 4.99 -24.41
N ASP A 43 5.04 4.90 -25.08
CA ASP A 43 5.19 4.15 -26.32
C ASP A 43 4.83 2.66 -26.13
N LEU A 44 4.11 2.11 -27.09
CA LEU A 44 3.69 0.70 -27.04
C LEU A 44 4.84 -0.26 -27.33
N PHE A 45 5.94 0.22 -27.89
CA PHE A 45 7.10 -0.59 -28.19
C PHE A 45 8.26 -0.20 -27.30
N ASP A 46 8.81 -1.19 -26.60
CA ASP A 46 10.02 -1.08 -25.82
C ASP A 46 11.12 -1.95 -26.47
N ILE A 47 12.37 -1.48 -26.45
CA ILE A 47 13.47 -2.21 -27.13
C ILE A 47 13.86 -3.50 -26.39
N GLU A 48 13.68 -3.55 -25.08
CA GLU A 48 14.06 -4.70 -24.25
C GLU A 48 12.94 -5.73 -24.18
N VAL A 49 11.69 -5.27 -24.06
CA VAL A 49 10.52 -6.15 -23.87
C VAL A 49 9.57 -6.22 -25.06
N GLY A 50 9.84 -5.49 -26.14
CA GLY A 50 9.06 -5.50 -27.37
C GLY A 50 7.65 -4.97 -27.16
N LYS A 51 6.64 -5.81 -27.40
CA LYS A 51 5.21 -5.46 -27.34
C LYS A 51 4.55 -5.94 -26.04
N ALA A 52 5.18 -5.69 -24.90
CA ALA A 52 4.70 -6.17 -23.60
C ALA A 52 3.24 -5.77 -23.31
N TYR A 53 2.75 -4.65 -23.88
CA TYR A 53 1.36 -4.22 -23.76
C TYR A 53 0.33 -5.25 -24.27
N GLU A 54 0.70 -6.17 -25.16
CA GLU A 54 -0.21 -7.18 -25.72
C GLU A 54 -0.70 -8.18 -24.67
N VAL A 55 0.02 -8.36 -23.55
CA VAL A 55 -0.43 -9.23 -22.45
C VAL A 55 -1.56 -8.61 -21.61
N GLY A 56 -1.81 -7.32 -21.79
CA GLY A 56 -2.88 -6.58 -21.13
C GLY A 56 -2.62 -6.28 -19.66
N TYR A 57 -2.91 -5.03 -19.28
CA TYR A 57 -3.04 -4.63 -17.88
C TYR A 57 -4.37 -3.92 -17.66
N HIS A 58 -4.90 -4.07 -16.45
CA HIS A 58 -6.09 -3.38 -15.98
C HIS A 58 -5.80 -2.80 -14.59
N MET A 59 -6.01 -1.49 -14.42
CA MET A 59 -6.04 -0.90 -13.09
C MET A 59 -7.49 -0.79 -12.64
N ARG A 60 -7.79 -1.37 -11.48
CA ARG A 60 -9.12 -1.28 -10.86
C ARG A 60 -9.54 0.17 -10.63
N ASP A 61 -10.83 0.35 -10.41
CA ASP A 61 -11.39 1.66 -10.11
C ASP A 61 -10.83 2.21 -8.80
N PHE A 62 -10.75 3.54 -8.75
CA PHE A 62 -10.23 4.24 -7.58
C PHE A 62 -11.22 4.12 -6.42
N PRO A 63 -10.78 3.62 -5.26
CA PRO A 63 -11.66 3.44 -4.11
C PRO A 63 -11.96 4.79 -3.44
N GLN A 64 -13.09 5.42 -3.79
CA GLN A 64 -13.47 6.72 -3.24
C GLN A 64 -13.59 6.71 -1.71
N ASP A 65 -14.09 5.62 -1.13
CA ASP A 65 -14.19 5.47 0.33
C ASP A 65 -12.81 5.50 0.98
N LEU A 66 -11.80 4.86 0.37
CA LEU A 66 -10.44 4.87 0.87
C LEU A 66 -9.79 6.25 0.75
N CYS A 67 -10.08 7.01 -0.31
CA CYS A 67 -9.69 8.43 -0.41
C CYS A 67 -10.27 9.26 0.75
N ASN A 68 -11.57 9.09 1.02
CA ASN A 68 -12.25 9.81 2.10
C ASN A 68 -11.67 9.45 3.48
N MET A 69 -11.36 8.16 3.69
CA MET A 69 -10.67 7.70 4.90
C MET A 69 -9.27 8.29 5.01
N ASN A 70 -8.50 8.29 3.92
CA ASN A 70 -7.16 8.88 3.88
C ASN A 70 -7.20 10.34 4.35
N ASP A 71 -8.05 11.17 3.76
CA ASP A 71 -8.10 12.60 4.07
C ASP A 71 -8.46 12.85 5.54
N LYS A 72 -9.46 12.12 6.04
CA LYS A 72 -9.89 12.18 7.44
C LYS A 72 -8.77 11.79 8.39
N PHE A 73 -8.18 10.61 8.21
CA PHE A 73 -7.22 10.08 9.17
C PHE A 73 -5.83 10.69 9.00
N LYS A 74 -5.51 11.26 7.83
CA LYS A 74 -4.31 12.08 7.64
C LYS A 74 -4.33 13.28 8.57
N ALA A 75 -5.46 13.99 8.68
CA ALA A 75 -5.59 15.12 9.59
C ALA A 75 -5.38 14.70 11.06
N VAL A 76 -5.97 13.57 11.47
CA VAL A 76 -5.79 12.97 12.82
C VAL A 76 -4.33 12.62 13.07
N ALA A 77 -3.65 12.01 12.10
CA ALA A 77 -2.24 11.66 12.20
C ALA A 77 -1.34 12.89 12.32
N GLN A 78 -1.61 13.95 11.53
CA GLN A 78 -0.86 15.20 11.62
C GLN A 78 -1.05 15.92 12.96
N GLU A 79 -2.24 15.87 13.54
CA GLU A 79 -2.47 16.40 14.89
C GLU A 79 -1.58 15.67 15.91
N LEU A 80 -1.54 14.33 15.88
CA LEU A 80 -0.69 13.56 16.78
C LEU A 80 0.81 13.86 16.57
N ILE A 81 1.26 13.92 15.32
CA ILE A 81 2.65 14.23 14.97
C ILE A 81 3.02 15.63 15.48
N GLY A 82 2.13 16.61 15.31
CA GLY A 82 2.31 17.97 15.81
C GLY A 82 2.39 18.02 17.34
N MET A 83 1.49 17.31 18.04
CA MET A 83 1.52 17.20 19.50
C MET A 83 2.84 16.62 20.01
N ARG A 84 3.35 15.56 19.36
CA ARG A 84 4.62 14.92 19.72
C ARG A 84 5.82 15.80 19.44
N THR A 85 5.82 16.47 18.29
CA THR A 85 6.88 17.42 17.89
C THR A 85 7.00 18.56 18.89
N ASN A 86 5.86 19.04 19.41
CA ASN A 86 5.79 20.10 20.42
C ASN A 86 5.90 19.59 21.87
N LEU A 87 6.26 18.31 22.09
CA LEU A 87 6.43 17.70 23.41
C LEU A 87 5.22 17.86 24.34
N SER A 88 4.01 17.78 23.78
CA SER A 88 2.76 17.84 24.54
C SER A 88 2.72 16.76 25.63
N GLN A 89 2.17 17.11 26.79
CA GLN A 89 2.01 16.21 27.95
C GLN A 89 0.62 15.54 28.00
N ASP A 90 -0.26 15.83 27.04
CA ASP A 90 -1.60 15.23 26.96
C ASP A 90 -1.54 13.80 26.37
N GLU A 91 -1.03 12.86 27.16
CA GLU A 91 -0.90 11.46 26.77
C GLU A 91 -2.24 10.80 26.46
N ALA A 92 -3.30 11.18 27.19
CA ALA A 92 -4.63 10.62 26.99
C ALA A 92 -5.15 10.91 25.57
N LYS A 93 -5.05 12.17 25.13
CA LYS A 93 -5.42 12.56 23.77
C LYS A 93 -4.49 11.93 22.74
N MET A 94 -3.17 11.93 22.96
CA MET A 94 -2.22 11.33 22.02
C MET A 94 -2.49 9.83 21.81
N ASN A 95 -2.79 9.09 22.87
CA ASN A 95 -3.14 7.67 22.79
C ASN A 95 -4.45 7.43 22.05
N LYS A 96 -5.45 8.31 22.25
CA LYS A 96 -6.71 8.25 21.52
C LYS A 96 -6.51 8.48 20.02
N LEU A 97 -5.76 9.50 19.62
CA LEU A 97 -5.46 9.78 18.21
C LEU A 97 -4.67 8.63 17.57
N ALA A 98 -3.68 8.07 18.27
CA ALA A 98 -2.91 6.92 17.80
C ALA A 98 -3.81 5.69 17.59
N ALA A 99 -4.74 5.42 18.50
CA ALA A 99 -5.68 4.31 18.37
C ALA A 99 -6.57 4.46 17.12
N GLN A 100 -7.11 5.67 16.89
CA GLN A 100 -7.94 5.96 15.70
C GLN A 100 -7.17 5.75 14.38
N VAL A 101 -5.92 6.21 14.32
CA VAL A 101 -5.10 6.02 13.12
C VAL A 101 -4.73 4.55 12.92
N ASN A 102 -4.41 3.82 13.99
CA ASN A 102 -4.10 2.39 13.89
C ASN A 102 -5.30 1.57 13.41
N GLU A 103 -6.50 1.85 13.92
CA GLU A 103 -7.75 1.21 13.46
C GLU A 103 -7.99 1.48 11.96
N ALA A 104 -7.80 2.73 11.51
CA ALA A 104 -7.93 3.06 10.10
C ALA A 104 -6.89 2.38 9.20
N CYS A 105 -5.65 2.21 9.69
CA CYS A 105 -4.62 1.46 8.97
C CYS A 105 -4.97 -0.04 8.87
N GLU A 106 -5.55 -0.62 9.92
CA GLU A 106 -6.02 -2.00 9.90
C GLU A 106 -7.16 -2.20 8.89
N GLU A 107 -8.11 -1.26 8.83
CA GLU A 107 -9.18 -1.25 7.84
C GLU A 107 -8.64 -1.15 6.39
N MET A 108 -7.70 -0.23 6.14
CA MET A 108 -7.02 -0.13 4.84
C MET A 108 -6.29 -1.43 4.47
N THR A 109 -5.52 -1.99 5.40
CA THR A 109 -4.78 -3.25 5.18
C THR A 109 -5.72 -4.41 4.87
N GLN A 110 -6.86 -4.50 5.57
CA GLN A 110 -7.88 -5.52 5.31
C GLN A 110 -8.50 -5.33 3.92
N TRP A 111 -8.85 -4.10 3.55
CA TRP A 111 -9.37 -3.80 2.22
C TRP A 111 -8.37 -4.21 1.12
N VAL A 112 -7.08 -3.86 1.27
CA VAL A 112 -6.04 -4.25 0.31
C VAL A 112 -5.92 -5.77 0.23
N TYR A 113 -5.92 -6.46 1.37
CA TYR A 113 -5.87 -7.92 1.42
C TYR A 113 -7.02 -8.56 0.63
N ASP A 114 -8.24 -8.06 0.79
CA ASP A 114 -9.42 -8.61 0.11
C ASP A 114 -9.35 -8.39 -1.41
N GLN A 115 -8.97 -7.18 -1.84
CA GLN A 115 -8.77 -6.88 -3.26
C GLN A 115 -7.70 -7.77 -3.90
N CYS A 116 -6.55 -7.89 -3.24
CA CYS A 116 -5.41 -8.67 -3.73
C CYS A 116 -5.72 -10.17 -3.74
N SER A 117 -6.42 -10.66 -2.73
CA SER A 117 -6.87 -12.06 -2.66
C SER A 117 -7.80 -12.41 -3.81
N ASP A 118 -8.72 -11.51 -4.18
CA ASP A 118 -9.61 -11.71 -5.34
C ASP A 118 -8.82 -11.79 -6.67
N VAL A 119 -7.87 -10.87 -6.90
CA VAL A 119 -6.98 -10.91 -8.08
C VAL A 119 -6.22 -12.24 -8.15
N LEU A 120 -5.64 -12.66 -7.03
CA LEU A 120 -4.86 -13.88 -6.95
C LEU A 120 -5.71 -15.15 -7.16
N LYS A 121 -6.98 -15.16 -6.69
CA LYS A 121 -7.95 -16.25 -6.92
C LYS A 121 -8.32 -16.39 -8.40
N LYS A 122 -8.39 -15.28 -9.13
CA LYS A 122 -8.61 -15.25 -10.58
C LYS A 122 -7.40 -15.72 -11.41
N GLY A 123 -6.30 -16.11 -10.76
CA GLY A 123 -5.08 -16.58 -11.43
C GLY A 123 -4.31 -15.49 -12.17
N LYS A 124 -4.63 -14.20 -11.90
CA LYS A 124 -3.99 -13.05 -12.52
C LYS A 124 -2.68 -12.68 -11.81
N LEU A 125 -1.81 -11.95 -12.51
CA LEU A 125 -0.64 -11.32 -11.90
C LEU A 125 -1.09 -10.08 -11.15
N LEU A 126 -0.81 -10.05 -9.85
CA LEU A 126 -1.14 -8.93 -8.97
C LEU A 126 -0.05 -7.86 -9.02
N GLY A 127 -0.46 -6.61 -9.25
CA GLY A 127 0.32 -5.43 -8.92
C GLY A 127 -0.45 -4.52 -7.98
N LEU A 128 0.28 -3.79 -7.13
CA LEU A 128 -0.29 -2.76 -6.27
C LEU A 128 0.38 -1.44 -6.63
N VAL A 129 -0.44 -0.40 -6.81
CA VAL A 129 0.05 0.97 -6.99
C VAL A 129 -0.39 1.74 -5.76
N GLY A 130 0.55 1.94 -4.85
CA GLY A 130 0.29 2.48 -3.53
C GLY A 130 0.43 4.00 -3.46
N GLY A 131 0.21 4.50 -2.24
CA GLY A 131 0.71 5.80 -1.82
C GLY A 131 1.96 5.63 -0.98
N ASP A 132 1.82 5.64 0.34
CA ASP A 132 2.95 5.39 1.24
C ASP A 132 3.31 3.89 1.34
N HIS A 133 4.47 3.62 1.96
CA HIS A 133 5.02 2.27 2.06
C HIS A 133 4.23 1.36 3.01
N SER A 134 3.19 1.82 3.69
CA SER A 134 2.33 0.92 4.50
C SER A 134 1.37 0.10 3.62
N THR A 135 1.03 0.62 2.44
CA THR A 135 -0.01 0.06 1.56
C THR A 135 0.22 -1.38 1.09
N PRO A 136 1.46 -1.88 0.85
CA PRO A 136 1.67 -3.26 0.42
C PRO A 136 1.38 -4.33 1.48
N LEU A 137 1.18 -3.98 2.76
CA LEU A 137 1.07 -4.96 3.84
C LEU A 137 -0.07 -5.97 3.59
N GLY A 138 -1.25 -5.50 3.18
CA GLY A 138 -2.38 -6.36 2.85
C GLY A 138 -2.12 -7.26 1.65
N ALA A 139 -1.42 -6.74 0.63
CA ALA A 139 -1.07 -7.50 -0.56
C ALA A 139 -0.06 -8.62 -0.25
N ILE A 140 0.95 -8.33 0.57
CA ILE A 140 1.94 -9.31 1.03
C ILE A 140 1.24 -10.40 1.85
N ARG A 141 0.29 -10.06 2.72
CA ARG A 141 -0.53 -11.05 3.46
C ARG A 141 -1.34 -11.96 2.52
N ALA A 142 -1.94 -11.40 1.47
CA ALA A 142 -2.69 -12.18 0.48
C ALA A 142 -1.78 -13.16 -0.29
N VAL A 143 -0.56 -12.71 -0.66
CA VAL A 143 0.47 -13.55 -1.27
C VAL A 143 0.93 -14.64 -0.29
N SER A 144 1.22 -14.27 0.96
CA SER A 144 1.56 -15.19 2.04
C SER A 144 0.53 -16.29 2.23
N ASP A 145 -0.76 -15.95 2.20
CA ASP A 145 -1.83 -16.93 2.32
C ASP A 145 -1.89 -17.88 1.12
N LYS A 146 -1.78 -17.34 -0.10
CA LYS A 146 -1.80 -18.15 -1.33
C LYS A 146 -0.62 -19.12 -1.41
N PHE A 147 0.57 -18.68 -1.04
CA PHE A 147 1.80 -19.47 -1.14
C PHE A 147 2.24 -20.07 0.20
N LYS A 148 1.41 -19.98 1.25
CA LYS A 148 1.71 -20.51 2.61
C LYS A 148 3.05 -20.03 3.17
N GLY A 149 3.46 -18.81 2.84
CA GLY A 149 4.75 -18.23 3.23
C GLY A 149 5.95 -18.71 2.39
N GLU A 150 5.79 -19.60 1.41
CA GLU A 150 6.86 -20.16 0.57
C GLU A 150 7.31 -19.20 -0.56
N PHE A 151 7.69 -17.98 -0.18
CA PHE A 151 8.21 -16.97 -1.09
C PHE A 151 9.20 -16.05 -0.36
N GLY A 152 9.96 -15.27 -1.14
CA GLY A 152 10.82 -14.20 -0.64
C GLY A 152 10.31 -12.82 -1.06
N VAL A 153 10.67 -11.80 -0.28
CA VAL A 153 10.44 -10.39 -0.60
C VAL A 153 11.78 -9.76 -0.98
N LEU A 154 11.88 -9.19 -2.18
CA LEU A 154 12.97 -8.31 -2.57
C LEU A 154 12.53 -6.87 -2.26
N HIS A 155 13.23 -6.20 -1.36
CA HIS A 155 12.89 -4.86 -0.87
C HIS A 155 13.91 -3.84 -1.36
N ILE A 156 13.49 -3.03 -2.32
CA ILE A 156 14.30 -1.95 -2.88
C ILE A 156 13.80 -0.64 -2.28
N ASP A 157 14.52 -0.13 -1.27
CA ASP A 157 14.22 1.13 -0.61
C ASP A 157 15.50 1.74 -0.03
N ALA A 158 15.52 3.05 0.17
CA ALA A 158 16.55 3.73 0.94
C ALA A 158 16.42 3.46 2.45
N HIS A 159 15.25 3.02 2.92
CA HIS A 159 14.96 2.75 4.33
C HIS A 159 14.58 1.28 4.54
N ALA A 160 15.00 0.70 5.68
CA ALA A 160 14.67 -0.69 5.99
C ALA A 160 13.22 -0.92 6.44
N ASP A 161 12.55 0.12 6.96
CA ASP A 161 11.16 0.07 7.45
C ASP A 161 10.85 -1.03 8.48
N LEU A 162 11.82 -1.28 9.37
CA LEU A 162 11.80 -2.30 10.42
C LEU A 162 11.42 -1.77 11.81
N ARG A 163 10.88 -0.55 11.94
CA ARG A 163 10.48 -0.03 13.26
C ARG A 163 9.23 -0.77 13.76
N THR A 164 9.18 -1.12 15.03
CA THR A 164 8.00 -1.71 15.68
C THR A 164 6.76 -0.82 15.59
N ALA A 165 6.96 0.49 15.77
CA ALA A 165 5.99 1.53 15.50
C ALA A 165 6.73 2.84 15.22
N TYR A 166 6.09 3.75 14.49
CA TYR A 166 6.62 5.08 14.21
C TYR A 166 5.54 6.13 14.46
N GLN A 167 5.85 7.15 15.25
CA GLN A 167 4.87 8.14 15.74
C GLN A 167 3.65 7.53 16.46
N GLY A 168 3.77 6.30 16.98
CA GLY A 168 2.67 5.57 17.63
C GLY A 168 1.81 4.74 16.67
N PHE A 169 2.12 4.77 15.37
CA PHE A 169 1.45 3.99 14.34
C PHE A 169 2.18 2.66 14.14
N LYS A 170 1.46 1.54 14.28
CA LYS A 170 2.00 0.18 14.16
C LYS A 170 2.16 -0.23 12.71
N GLN A 171 1.16 0.03 11.87
CA GLN A 171 1.17 -0.23 10.43
C GLN A 171 1.60 1.02 9.67
N SER A 172 2.75 1.59 10.04
CA SER A 172 3.30 2.80 9.40
C SER A 172 4.16 2.48 8.18
N HIS A 173 4.38 3.48 7.32
CA HIS A 173 5.35 3.40 6.24
C HIS A 173 6.74 2.96 6.72
N ALA A 174 7.16 3.38 7.91
CA ALA A 174 8.47 3.02 8.49
C ALA A 174 8.47 1.70 9.29
N SER A 175 7.36 0.96 9.25
CA SER A 175 7.13 -0.25 10.06
C SER A 175 6.67 -1.46 9.24
N ILE A 176 6.42 -1.31 7.94
CA ILE A 176 5.81 -2.38 7.14
C ILE A 176 6.63 -3.67 7.18
N MET A 177 7.96 -3.61 7.02
CA MET A 177 8.79 -4.82 6.97
C MET A 177 8.90 -5.50 8.33
N TYR A 178 8.81 -4.75 9.43
CA TYR A 178 8.65 -5.34 10.76
C TYR A 178 7.35 -6.15 10.85
N ASN A 179 6.22 -5.57 10.40
CA ASN A 179 4.92 -6.26 10.41
C ASN A 179 4.94 -7.51 9.52
N VAL A 180 5.53 -7.43 8.32
CA VAL A 180 5.67 -8.58 7.40
C VAL A 180 6.46 -9.72 8.05
N MET A 181 7.59 -9.41 8.68
CA MET A 181 8.49 -10.44 9.24
C MET A 181 8.07 -10.97 10.61
N THR A 182 7.07 -10.35 11.24
CA THR A 182 6.46 -10.81 12.50
C THR A 182 5.07 -11.42 12.33
N ASP A 183 4.54 -11.44 11.10
CA ASP A 183 3.29 -12.10 10.77
C ASP A 183 3.39 -13.63 10.95
N ALA A 184 2.27 -14.28 11.29
CA ALA A 184 2.19 -15.72 11.47
C ALA A 184 2.55 -16.49 10.18
N LYS A 185 2.26 -15.91 9.01
CA LYS A 185 2.59 -16.49 7.69
C LYS A 185 3.61 -15.63 6.95
N LYS A 186 4.66 -15.22 7.64
CA LYS A 186 5.73 -14.41 7.05
C LYS A 186 6.40 -15.10 5.85
N PRO A 187 6.95 -14.32 4.89
CA PRO A 187 7.83 -14.85 3.85
C PRO A 187 9.08 -15.53 4.46
N GLN A 188 9.67 -16.45 3.70
CA GLN A 188 10.89 -17.15 4.12
C GLN A 188 12.11 -16.23 4.22
N LYS A 189 12.14 -15.17 3.40
CA LYS A 189 13.28 -14.26 3.32
C LYS A 189 12.85 -12.84 2.94
N LEU A 190 13.48 -11.87 3.57
CA LEU A 190 13.54 -10.47 3.14
C LEU A 190 14.95 -10.23 2.58
N VAL A 191 15.05 -9.78 1.32
CA VAL A 191 16.30 -9.54 0.57
C VAL A 191 16.42 -8.07 0.25
#